data_AF-A0A3N8DG24-F1
#
_entry.id   AF-A0A3N8DG24-F1
#
_cell.length_a   1.000
_cell.length_b   1.000
_cell.length_c   1.000
_cell.angle_alpha   90.00
_cell.angle_beta   90.00
_cell.angle_gamma   90.00
#
_symmetry.space_group_name_H-M   'P 1'
#
loop_
_entity.id
_entity.type
_entity.pdbx_description
1 polymer ?
#
loop_
_entity_poly.entity_id
_entity_poly.type
_entity_poly.pdbx_seq_one_letter_code
_entity_poly.pdbx_strand_id
1 'polypeptide(L)'
;MMKNVQLGVINRPSSFVELNVETGVFSALVGDGYVARGNYISVEGQDVAVFAADRQLYLQWNKKRWNFADLGHNVKYEHDFHRGMTTFSIDGDAIQYPAWWVGDDTFDPNLPELDEDEDHFAYIASLAKNKELQRSLIDVWSR
;
A
#
# COMPACT_ATOMS: atom_id res chain seq x y z
N MET A 1 12.19 -4.61 -19.84
CA MET A 1 11.32 -3.89 -18.89
C MET A 1 10.01 -4.66 -18.78
N MET A 2 9.57 -4.99 -17.57
CA MET A 2 8.31 -5.71 -17.37
C MET A 2 7.15 -4.73 -17.57
N LYS A 3 6.33 -4.92 -18.60
CA LYS A 3 5.25 -3.97 -18.95
C LYS A 3 4.06 -4.07 -18.01
N ASN A 4 3.77 -5.27 -17.52
CA ASN A 4 2.63 -5.56 -16.67
C ASN A 4 3.10 -6.30 -15.41
N VAL A 5 2.54 -5.93 -14.26
CA VAL A 5 2.86 -6.50 -12.94
C VAL A 5 1.58 -7.06 -12.33
N GLN A 6 1.60 -8.33 -11.92
CA GLN A 6 0.48 -8.95 -11.20
C GLN A 6 0.58 -8.61 -9.72
N LEU A 7 -0.50 -8.08 -9.16
CA LEU A 7 -0.61 -7.62 -7.78
C LEU A 7 -1.63 -8.48 -7.04
N GLY A 8 -1.27 -8.98 -5.87
CA GLY A 8 -2.23 -9.67 -4.99
C GLY A 8 -3.15 -8.67 -4.32
N VAL A 9 -4.46 -8.91 -4.35
CA VAL A 9 -5.44 -8.04 -3.68
C VAL A 9 -5.43 -8.33 -2.19
N ILE A 10 -5.18 -7.29 -1.40
CA ILE A 10 -5.20 -7.37 0.07
C ILE A 10 -6.62 -7.72 0.53
N ASN A 11 -6.73 -8.59 1.53
CA ASN A 11 -7.99 -9.10 2.09
C ASN A 11 -8.87 -9.93 1.15
N ARG A 12 -8.39 -10.30 -0.05
CA ARG A 12 -9.09 -11.20 -0.96
C ARG A 12 -8.19 -12.34 -1.42
N PRO A 13 -8.26 -13.51 -0.76
CA PRO A 13 -7.47 -14.67 -1.13
C PRO A 13 -7.60 -14.96 -2.63
N SER A 14 -6.46 -15.18 -3.29
CA SER A 14 -6.36 -15.58 -4.71
C SER A 14 -6.94 -14.59 -5.74
N SER A 15 -7.20 -13.34 -5.34
CA SER A 15 -7.61 -12.29 -6.28
C SER A 15 -6.41 -11.48 -6.74
N PHE A 16 -6.37 -11.14 -8.04
CA PHE A 16 -5.25 -10.43 -8.65
C PHE A 16 -5.72 -9.21 -9.46
N VAL A 17 -4.87 -8.19 -9.49
CA VAL A 17 -4.99 -7.02 -10.36
C VAL A 17 -3.73 -6.93 -11.21
N GLU A 18 -3.88 -6.62 -12.50
CA GLU A 18 -2.75 -6.26 -13.35
C GLU A 18 -2.53 -4.77 -13.33
N LEU A 19 -1.30 -4.34 -13.05
CA LEU A 19 -0.83 -2.99 -13.26
C LEU A 19 -0.03 -2.93 -14.56
N ASN A 20 -0.47 -2.12 -15.51
CA ASN A 20 0.36 -1.72 -16.63
C ASN A 20 1.30 -0.59 -16.18
N VAL A 21 2.60 -0.89 -16.08
CA VAL A 21 3.62 0.00 -15.51
C VAL A 21 3.87 1.24 -16.38
N GLU A 22 3.64 1.15 -17.68
CA GLU A 22 3.82 2.27 -18.63
C GLU A 22 2.68 3.29 -18.53
N THR A 23 1.43 2.82 -18.40
CA THR A 23 0.24 3.67 -18.40
C THR A 23 -0.29 4.00 -17.00
N GLY A 24 0.14 3.25 -15.98
CA GLY A 24 -0.35 3.36 -14.61
C GLY A 24 -1.79 2.86 -14.43
N VAL A 25 -2.32 2.07 -15.37
CA VAL A 25 -3.70 1.57 -15.33
C VAL A 25 -3.76 0.23 -14.62
N PHE A 26 -4.70 0.12 -13.68
CA PHE A 26 -5.08 -1.13 -13.03
C PHE A 26 -6.21 -1.81 -13.80
N SER A 27 -6.17 -3.13 -13.89
CA SER A 27 -7.24 -3.93 -14.50
C SER A 27 -7.43 -5.24 -13.74
N ALA A 28 -8.67 -5.70 -13.63
CA ALA A 28 -8.95 -6.97 -12.98
C ALA A 28 -8.35 -8.12 -13.80
N LEU A 29 -7.65 -9.03 -13.13
CA LEU A 29 -7.24 -10.30 -13.70
C LEU A 29 -8.26 -11.37 -13.36
N VAL A 30 -8.64 -12.17 -14.36
CA VAL A 30 -9.51 -13.33 -14.17
C VAL A 30 -8.69 -14.57 -14.52
N GLY A 31 -8.52 -15.44 -13.53
CA GLY A 31 -7.74 -16.67 -13.66
C GLY A 31 -6.94 -16.98 -12.39
N ASP A 32 -6.24 -18.09 -12.45
CA ASP A 32 -5.48 -18.70 -11.37
C ASP A 32 -4.01 -18.94 -11.78
N GLY A 33 -3.15 -19.21 -10.80
CA GLY A 33 -1.72 -19.47 -11.05
C GLY A 33 -0.84 -18.25 -11.27
N TYR A 34 -1.34 -17.04 -11.02
CA TYR A 34 -0.52 -15.82 -11.03
C TYR A 34 0.43 -15.77 -9.83
N VAL A 35 1.62 -15.22 -10.06
CA VAL A 35 2.60 -14.93 -9.01
C VAL A 35 2.52 -13.44 -8.70
N ALA A 36 2.15 -13.09 -7.47
CA ALA A 36 2.10 -11.71 -7.03
C ALA A 36 3.52 -11.12 -6.94
N ARG A 37 3.72 -9.96 -7.58
CA ARG A 37 4.96 -9.17 -7.53
C ARG A 37 4.76 -7.84 -6.78
N GLY A 38 3.76 -7.84 -5.91
CA GLY A 38 3.29 -6.69 -5.17
C GLY A 38 1.91 -6.94 -4.60
N ASN A 39 1.40 -5.95 -3.89
CA ASN A 39 0.07 -5.93 -3.32
C ASN A 39 -0.75 -4.76 -3.89
N TYR A 40 -2.06 -4.89 -3.77
CA TYR A 40 -3.03 -3.89 -4.21
C TYR A 40 -4.18 -3.79 -3.22
N ILE A 41 -4.64 -2.57 -2.96
CA ILE A 41 -5.87 -2.29 -2.22
C ILE A 41 -6.59 -1.10 -2.86
N SER A 42 -7.91 -1.05 -2.70
CA SER A 42 -8.72 0.14 -2.99
C SER A 42 -9.30 0.66 -1.67
N VAL A 43 -9.00 1.90 -1.32
CA VAL A 43 -9.50 2.58 -0.12
C VAL A 43 -10.21 3.86 -0.54
N GLU A 44 -11.48 4.05 -0.17
CA GLU A 44 -12.28 5.22 -0.57
C GLU A 44 -12.23 5.54 -2.09
N GLY A 45 -12.25 4.49 -2.92
CA GLY A 45 -12.16 4.59 -4.38
C GLY A 45 -10.80 5.02 -4.92
N GLN A 46 -9.76 5.03 -4.07
CA GLN A 46 -8.39 5.27 -4.44
C GLN A 46 -7.64 3.95 -4.61
N ASP A 47 -7.05 3.74 -5.78
CA ASP A 47 -6.26 2.54 -6.07
C ASP A 47 -4.84 2.71 -5.56
N VAL A 48 -4.36 1.76 -4.76
CA VAL A 48 -3.01 1.80 -4.18
C VAL A 48 -2.31 0.48 -4.38
N ALA A 49 -1.05 0.54 -4.79
CA ALA A 49 -0.21 -0.63 -4.98
C ALA A 49 1.21 -0.41 -4.47
N VAL A 50 1.76 -1.42 -3.79
CA VAL A 50 3.20 -1.56 -3.55
C VAL A 50 3.72 -2.70 -4.38
N PHE A 51 4.74 -2.47 -5.21
CA PHE A 51 5.24 -3.50 -6.13
C PHE A 51 6.71 -3.36 -6.43
N ALA A 52 7.33 -4.48 -6.82
CA ALA A 52 8.71 -4.50 -7.30
C ALA A 52 8.76 -4.46 -8.83
N ALA A 53 9.59 -3.59 -9.38
CA ALA A 53 9.92 -3.55 -10.79
C ALA A 53 11.36 -3.07 -10.97
N ASP A 54 12.08 -3.62 -11.95
CA ASP A 54 13.47 -3.21 -12.27
C ASP A 54 14.39 -3.11 -11.04
N ARG A 55 14.28 -4.10 -10.12
CA ARG A 55 15.01 -4.21 -8.83
C ARG A 55 14.80 -3.03 -7.87
N GLN A 56 13.69 -2.32 -8.02
CA GLN A 56 13.28 -1.21 -7.17
C GLN A 56 11.88 -1.46 -6.63
N LEU A 57 11.55 -0.79 -5.53
CA LEU A 57 10.25 -0.87 -4.90
C LEU A 57 9.49 0.43 -5.13
N TYR A 58 8.26 0.32 -5.60
CA TYR A 58 7.42 1.44 -5.95
C TYR A 58 6.13 1.44 -5.14
N LEU A 59 5.72 2.64 -4.74
CA LEU A 59 4.35 2.94 -4.35
C LEU A 59 3.67 3.59 -5.55
N GLN A 60 2.50 3.10 -5.93
CA GLN A 60 1.62 3.78 -6.88
C GLN A 60 0.27 4.05 -6.22
N TRP A 61 -0.15 5.30 -6.27
CA TRP A 61 -1.47 5.74 -5.87
C TRP A 61 -2.16 6.36 -7.08
N ASN A 62 -3.20 5.69 -7.56
CA ASN A 62 -3.83 5.91 -8.85
C ASN A 62 -2.77 5.88 -9.96
N LYS A 63 -2.49 7.02 -10.59
CA LYS A 63 -1.47 7.18 -11.64
C LYS A 63 -0.16 7.79 -11.14
N LYS A 64 -0.11 8.26 -9.90
CA LYS A 64 1.10 8.85 -9.31
C LYS A 64 1.97 7.74 -8.74
N ARG A 65 3.28 7.81 -8.98
CA ARG A 65 4.21 6.76 -8.59
C ARG A 65 5.44 7.37 -7.93
N TRP A 66 5.88 6.72 -6.87
CA TRP A 66 7.06 7.10 -6.10
C TRP A 66 7.95 5.89 -5.86
N ASN A 67 9.24 6.16 -5.76
CA ASN A 67 10.24 5.16 -5.41
C ASN A 67 10.45 5.15 -3.90
N PHE A 68 10.39 3.98 -3.27
CA PHE A 68 10.64 3.83 -1.83
C PHE A 68 12.06 4.22 -1.40
N ALA A 69 13.01 4.25 -2.35
CA ALA A 69 14.34 4.79 -2.09
C ALA A 69 14.28 6.23 -1.55
N ASP A 70 13.38 7.05 -2.09
CA ASP A 70 13.31 8.51 -1.90
C ASP A 70 12.15 8.96 -0.99
N LEU A 71 11.29 8.03 -0.57
CA LEU A 71 10.02 8.33 0.13
C LEU A 71 10.12 8.70 1.61
N GLY A 72 11.26 8.39 2.26
CA GLY A 72 11.32 8.19 3.72
C GLY A 72 10.69 9.30 4.58
N HIS A 73 10.92 10.58 4.26
CA HIS A 73 10.40 11.71 5.05
C HIS A 73 9.13 12.34 4.48
N ASN A 74 8.70 11.90 3.30
CA ASN A 74 7.59 12.52 2.58
C ASN A 74 6.26 11.83 2.87
N VAL A 75 6.29 10.63 3.44
CA VAL A 75 5.10 9.88 3.85
C VAL A 75 4.71 10.23 5.28
N LYS A 76 3.43 10.58 5.46
CA LYS A 76 2.82 10.78 6.78
C LYS A 76 1.55 9.96 6.89
N TYR A 77 1.32 9.48 8.11
CA TYR A 77 0.16 8.73 8.52
C TYR A 77 -0.19 9.22 9.91
N GLU A 78 -1.38 9.80 10.07
CA GLU A 78 -1.78 10.52 11.27
C GLU A 78 -3.26 10.28 11.58
N HIS A 79 -3.57 10.18 12.87
CA HIS A 79 -4.92 9.96 13.36
C HIS A 79 -5.52 11.21 13.99
N ASP A 80 -6.78 11.48 13.66
CA ASP A 80 -7.66 12.35 14.41
C ASP A 80 -8.60 11.48 15.25
N PHE A 81 -8.15 11.15 16.47
CA PHE A 81 -8.92 10.33 17.41
C PHE A 81 -10.26 10.92 17.79
N HIS A 82 -10.40 12.26 17.78
CA HIS A 82 -11.67 12.89 18.12
C HIS A 82 -12.72 12.67 17.03
N ARG A 83 -12.30 12.69 15.76
CA ARG A 83 -13.18 12.49 14.61
C ARG A 83 -13.27 11.03 14.17
N GLY A 84 -12.39 10.15 14.66
CA GLY A 84 -12.27 8.77 14.18
C GLY A 84 -11.79 8.73 12.73
N MET A 85 -10.84 9.59 12.36
CA MET A 85 -10.38 9.69 10.97
C MET A 85 -8.87 9.48 10.90
N THR A 86 -8.42 8.81 9.86
CA THR A 86 -7.01 8.66 9.52
C THR A 86 -6.71 9.48 8.27
N THR A 87 -5.55 10.14 8.28
CA THR A 87 -5.02 10.86 7.13
C THR A 87 -3.71 10.21 6.69
N PHE A 88 -3.67 9.72 5.46
CA PHE A 88 -2.43 9.35 4.79
C PHE A 88 -2.04 10.44 3.81
N SER A 89 -0.77 10.84 3.78
CA SER A 89 -0.28 11.84 2.84
C SER A 89 1.15 11.59 2.36
N ILE A 90 1.42 12.08 1.16
CA ILE A 90 2.68 11.89 0.43
C ILE A 90 2.86 13.05 -0.54
N ASP A 91 3.98 13.80 -0.44
CA ASP A 91 4.31 14.92 -1.33
C ASP A 91 3.17 15.96 -1.54
N GLY A 92 2.33 16.15 -0.52
CA GLY A 92 1.19 17.08 -0.56
C GLY A 92 -0.12 16.50 -1.10
N ASP A 93 -0.12 15.27 -1.63
CA ASP A 93 -1.34 14.49 -1.84
C ASP A 93 -1.81 13.90 -0.51
N ALA A 94 -3.12 13.90 -0.24
CA ALA A 94 -3.68 13.39 0.99
C ALA A 94 -5.04 12.72 0.78
N ILE A 95 -5.30 11.67 1.54
CA ILE A 95 -6.58 10.97 1.64
C ILE A 95 -6.99 10.92 3.09
N GLN A 96 -8.27 11.15 3.36
CA GLN A 96 -8.88 10.96 4.66
C GLN A 96 -9.91 9.84 4.56
N TYR A 97 -9.89 8.94 5.54
CA TYR A 97 -10.80 7.81 5.61
C TYR A 97 -11.03 7.43 7.09
N PRO A 98 -12.09 6.67 7.41
CA PRO A 98 -12.34 6.24 8.78
C PRO A 98 -11.15 5.44 9.33
N ALA A 99 -10.75 5.72 10.57
CA ALA A 99 -9.69 4.94 11.21
C ALA A 99 -10.10 3.47 11.39
N TRP A 100 -9.14 2.54 11.41
CA TRP A 100 -9.43 1.09 11.46
C TRP A 100 -10.24 0.66 12.69
N TRP A 101 -10.13 1.40 13.79
CA TRP A 101 -10.88 1.15 15.03
C TRP A 101 -12.27 1.79 15.09
N VAL A 102 -12.68 2.55 14.06
CA VAL A 102 -14.02 3.16 14.07
C VAL A 102 -15.07 2.06 14.06
N GLY A 103 -15.83 1.96 15.15
CA GLY A 103 -16.83 0.91 15.36
C GLY A 103 -16.31 -0.32 16.09
N ASP A 104 -15.06 -0.32 16.56
CA ASP A 104 -14.54 -1.30 17.50
C ASP A 104 -14.75 -0.82 18.95
N ASP A 105 -15.71 -1.44 19.65
CA ASP A 105 -16.04 -1.12 21.04
C ASP A 105 -14.94 -1.53 22.04
N THR A 106 -13.93 -2.29 21.60
CA THR A 106 -12.81 -2.77 22.41
C THR A 106 -11.55 -1.94 22.24
N PHE A 107 -11.55 -0.98 21.32
CA PHE A 107 -10.42 -0.10 21.09
C PHE A 107 -10.12 0.80 22.29
N ASP A 108 -8.86 0.82 22.72
CA ASP A 108 -8.35 1.72 23.75
C ASP A 108 -7.11 2.46 23.20
N PRO A 109 -7.17 3.79 23.01
CA PRO A 109 -6.06 4.58 22.48
C PRO A 109 -4.85 4.64 23.42
N ASN A 110 -4.94 4.10 24.64
CA ASN A 110 -3.82 4.02 25.58
C ASN A 110 -3.00 2.73 25.43
N LEU A 111 -3.46 1.77 24.63
CA LEU A 111 -2.72 0.55 24.32
C LEU A 111 -1.79 0.76 23.11
N PRO A 112 -0.71 -0.04 22.97
CA PRO A 112 0.13 0.02 21.77
C PRO A 112 -0.68 -0.18 20.50
N GLU A 113 -0.49 0.71 19.53
CA GLU A 113 -1.18 0.67 18.24
C GLU A 113 -0.73 -0.54 17.40
N LEU A 114 -1.70 -1.18 16.72
CA LEU A 114 -1.47 -2.26 15.74
C LEU A 114 -1.64 -1.74 14.31
N ASP A 115 -1.37 -0.45 14.11
CA ASP A 115 -1.69 0.27 12.88
C ASP A 115 -1.16 -0.43 11.62
N GLU A 116 0.09 -0.89 11.63
CA GLU A 116 0.71 -1.52 10.46
C GLU A 116 0.08 -2.88 10.09
N ASP A 117 -0.53 -3.55 11.08
CA ASP A 117 -1.18 -4.84 10.90
C ASP A 117 -2.64 -4.67 10.45
N GLU A 118 -3.30 -3.62 10.92
CA GLU A 118 -4.73 -3.35 10.67
C GLU A 118 -4.98 -2.38 9.50
N ASP A 119 -3.99 -1.54 9.16
CA ASP A 119 -4.09 -0.47 8.16
C ASP A 119 -2.96 -0.54 7.11
N HIS A 120 -3.35 -0.64 5.84
CA HIS A 120 -2.38 -0.74 4.75
C HIS A 120 -1.55 0.52 4.53
N PHE A 121 -2.11 1.70 4.78
CA PHE A 121 -1.38 2.96 4.67
C PHE A 121 -0.40 3.16 5.83
N ALA A 122 -0.71 2.64 7.02
CA ALA A 122 0.27 2.57 8.11
C ALA A 122 1.44 1.66 7.74
N TYR A 123 1.15 0.47 7.18
CA TYR A 123 2.16 -0.43 6.64
C TYR A 123 3.04 0.28 5.60
N ILE A 124 2.47 1.04 4.67
CA ILE A 124 3.23 1.83 3.67
C ILE A 124 4.14 2.86 4.36
N ALA A 125 3.63 3.57 5.37
CA ALA A 125 4.39 4.58 6.11
C ALA A 125 5.57 3.99 6.91
N SER A 126 5.37 2.81 7.52
CA SER A 126 6.43 2.04 8.16
C SER A 126 7.45 1.51 7.15
N LEU A 127 6.95 0.91 6.06
CA LEU A 127 7.77 0.40 4.97
C LEU A 127 8.67 1.48 4.38
N ALA A 128 8.20 2.73 4.25
CA ALA A 128 8.99 3.86 3.77
C ALA A 128 10.28 4.10 4.60
N LYS A 129 10.26 3.77 5.88
CA LYS A 129 11.39 3.93 6.82
C LYS A 129 12.20 2.64 7.00
N ASN A 130 11.65 1.48 6.66
CA ASN A 130 12.28 0.17 6.86
C ASN A 130 13.05 -0.33 5.62
N LYS A 131 14.32 0.06 5.51
CA LYS A 131 15.18 -0.33 4.36
C LYS A 131 15.46 -1.83 4.28
N GLU A 132 15.40 -2.57 5.39
CA GLU A 132 15.61 -4.02 5.38
C GLU A 132 14.41 -4.74 4.77
N LEU A 133 13.21 -4.38 5.22
CA LEU A 133 11.98 -4.90 4.65
C LEU A 133 11.85 -4.56 3.16
N GLN A 134 12.19 -3.33 2.76
CA GLN A 134 12.23 -2.94 1.35
C GLN A 134 13.11 -3.89 0.51
N ARG A 135 14.33 -4.22 0.99
CA ARG A 135 15.22 -5.17 0.29
C ARG A 135 14.61 -6.56 0.20
N SER A 136 14.04 -7.06 1.29
CA SER A 136 13.38 -8.37 1.33
C SER A 136 12.24 -8.46 0.30
N LEU A 137 11.39 -7.44 0.24
CA LEU A 137 10.28 -7.38 -0.73
C LEU A 137 10.79 -7.31 -2.18
N ILE A 138 11.81 -6.50 -2.46
CA ILE A 138 12.45 -6.46 -3.78
C ILE A 138 12.95 -7.85 -4.16
N ASP A 139 13.63 -8.55 -3.25
CA ASP A 139 14.20 -9.87 -3.51
C ASP A 139 13.14 -10.95 -3.71
N VAL A 140 12.01 -10.89 -2.99
CA VAL A 140 10.91 -11.84 -3.13
C VAL A 140 10.10 -11.59 -4.40
N TRP A 141 9.73 -10.34 -4.66
CA TRP A 141 8.83 -9.98 -5.77
C TRP A 141 9.52 -9.81 -7.12
N SER A 142 10.85 -9.69 -7.16
CA SER A 142 11.62 -9.64 -8.42
C SER A 142 11.99 -11.01 -8.99
N ARG A 143 11.68 -12.11 -8.27
CA ARG A 143 11.89 -13.48 -8.75
C ARG A 143 10.83 -13.84 -9.78
#